data_AF-A0A7S2RQH8-F1
#
_entry.id   AF-A0A7S2RQH8-F1
#
_cell.length_a   1.000
_cell.length_b   1.000
_cell.length_c   1.000
_cell.angle_alpha   90.00
_cell.angle_beta   90.00
_cell.angle_gamma   90.00
#
_symmetry.space_group_name_H-M   'P 1'
#
loop_
_entity.id
_entity.type
_entity.pdbx_description
1 polymer ?
#
loop_
_entity_poly.entity_id
_entity_poly.type
_entity_poly.pdbx_seq_one_letter_code
_entity_poly.pdbx_strand_id
1 'polypeptide(L)'
;LLSVNPDPSHLWNRRREVLIALAQVNEDGNIVSVRNEQILTAKCLERNPKGYGSWFHRKWSIRYFLHTELSDDNKKTDIIENWKTLLEAELQLCADFLKLDERNFHCWNYRRFVVSALSTVLTIQGDSASSLSLVKKVTGSWNDCMDQNKNNDNNHLPHVVMGPQII
;
A
#
# COMPACT_ATOMS: atom_id res chain seq x y z
N LEU A 1 -14.57 2.50 17.12
CA LEU A 1 -14.95 3.68 16.30
C LEU A 1 -14.43 3.58 14.88
N LEU A 2 -13.11 3.56 14.63
CA LEU A 2 -12.56 3.44 13.26
C LEU A 2 -12.97 2.16 12.52
N SER A 3 -13.11 1.04 13.24
CA SER A 3 -13.65 -0.20 12.69
C SER A 3 -15.13 -0.11 12.31
N VAL A 4 -15.88 0.89 12.77
CA VAL A 4 -17.30 1.07 12.45
C VAL A 4 -17.47 2.15 11.38
N ASN A 5 -16.71 3.25 11.49
CA ASN A 5 -16.65 4.32 10.51
C ASN A 5 -15.19 4.81 10.35
N PRO A 6 -14.49 4.42 9.27
CA PRO A 6 -13.12 4.83 9.00
C PRO A 6 -13.00 6.19 8.29
N ASP A 7 -14.09 6.87 7.97
CA ASP A 7 -14.06 8.07 7.12
C ASP A 7 -13.52 9.34 7.82
N PRO A 8 -13.81 9.60 9.11
CA PRO A 8 -13.34 10.82 9.75
C PRO A 8 -11.82 10.84 9.91
N SER A 9 -11.14 11.68 9.13
CA SER A 9 -9.67 11.78 9.09
C SER A 9 -9.05 12.14 10.45
N HIS A 10 -9.74 12.94 11.27
CA HIS A 10 -9.27 13.34 12.60
C HIS A 10 -9.15 12.15 13.56
N LEU A 11 -9.93 11.08 13.41
CA LEU A 11 -9.81 9.87 14.22
C LEU A 11 -8.51 9.13 13.91
N TRP A 12 -8.10 9.08 12.64
CA TRP A 12 -6.80 8.54 12.26
C TRP A 12 -5.65 9.39 12.77
N ASN A 13 -5.77 10.72 12.69
CA ASN A 13 -4.76 11.64 13.25
C ASN A 13 -4.58 11.39 14.74
N ARG A 14 -5.68 11.38 15.49
CA ARG A 14 -5.66 11.14 16.93
C ARG A 14 -5.08 9.78 17.28
N ARG A 15 -5.42 8.74 16.51
CA ARG A 15 -4.83 7.40 16.70
C ARG A 15 -3.32 7.43 16.52
N ARG A 16 -2.79 8.10 15.50
CA ARG A 16 -1.34 8.21 15.28
C ARG A 16 -0.63 8.93 16.42
N GLU A 17 -1.20 10.04 16.91
CA GLU A 17 -0.67 10.74 18.09
C GLU A 17 -0.55 9.81 19.30
N VAL A 18 -1.62 9.04 19.58
CA VAL A 18 -1.65 8.08 20.69
C VAL A 18 -0.62 6.98 20.48
N LEU A 19 -0.49 6.42 19.27
CA LEU A 19 0.49 5.38 18.97
C LEU A 19 1.93 5.88 19.15
N ILE A 20 2.23 7.10 18.70
CA ILE A 20 3.55 7.71 18.87
C ILE A 20 3.86 7.91 20.36
N ALA A 21 2.90 8.45 21.13
CA ALA A 21 3.08 8.67 22.56
C ALA A 21 3.26 7.35 23.31
N LEU A 22 2.48 6.32 22.97
CA LEU A 22 2.59 5.00 23.57
C LEU A 22 3.92 4.32 23.21
N ALA A 23 4.41 4.46 21.97
CA ALA A 23 5.68 3.89 21.55
C ALA A 23 6.88 4.43 22.36
N GLN A 24 6.80 5.66 22.88
CA GLN A 24 7.85 6.26 23.70
C GLN A 24 7.92 5.68 25.12
N VAL A 25 6.82 5.13 25.62
CA VAL A 25 6.69 4.61 27.00
C VAL A 25 6.58 3.09 27.04
N ASN A 26 6.56 2.43 25.88
CA ASN A 26 6.31 0.99 25.76
C ASN A 26 7.64 0.21 25.79
N GLU A 27 8.10 -0.13 26.99
CA GLU A 27 9.33 -0.90 27.21
C GLU A 27 9.26 -2.33 26.63
N ASP A 28 8.07 -2.94 26.60
CA ASP A 28 7.88 -4.35 26.23
C ASP A 28 7.42 -4.60 24.79
N GLY A 29 7.17 -3.55 23.98
CA GLY A 29 6.76 -3.68 22.56
C GLY A 29 5.37 -4.29 22.32
N ASN A 30 4.71 -4.86 23.32
CA ASN A 30 3.49 -5.66 23.16
C ASN A 30 2.22 -4.83 22.85
N ILE A 31 2.15 -3.58 23.30
CA ILE A 31 0.95 -2.74 23.17
C ILE A 31 0.87 -2.09 21.78
N VAL A 32 2.01 -1.73 21.21
CA VAL A 32 2.13 -0.95 19.99
C VAL A 32 2.94 -1.73 18.96
N SER A 33 2.28 -2.24 17.92
CA SER A 33 2.96 -2.97 16.84
C SER A 33 2.32 -2.66 15.48
N VAL A 34 3.13 -2.77 14.44
CA VAL A 34 2.65 -2.65 13.05
C VAL A 34 1.54 -3.65 12.73
N ARG A 35 1.59 -4.86 13.32
CA ARG A 35 0.60 -5.92 13.08
C ARG A 35 -0.80 -5.54 13.57
N ASN A 36 -0.89 -4.89 14.73
CA ASN A 36 -2.17 -4.41 15.26
C ASN A 36 -2.82 -3.38 14.31
N GLU A 37 -2.00 -2.50 13.72
CA GLU A 37 -2.46 -1.51 12.75
C GLU A 37 -2.82 -2.12 11.39
N GLN A 38 -2.11 -3.17 10.97
CA GLN A 38 -2.46 -3.95 9.78
C GLN A 38 -3.81 -4.65 9.93
N ILE A 39 -4.11 -5.24 11.09
CA ILE A 39 -5.40 -5.88 11.37
C ILE A 39 -6.53 -4.85 11.36
N LEU A 40 -6.33 -3.70 12.00
CA LEU A 40 -7.34 -2.63 12.01
C LEU A 40 -7.62 -2.12 10.61
N THR A 41 -6.58 -1.79 9.85
CA THR A 41 -6.74 -1.21 8.51
C THR A 41 -7.31 -2.22 7.51
N ALA A 42 -6.99 -3.52 7.63
CA ALA A 42 -7.62 -4.57 6.83
C ALA A 42 -9.14 -4.59 7.04
N LYS A 43 -9.62 -4.60 8.30
CA LYS A 43 -11.06 -4.55 8.62
C LYS A 43 -11.76 -3.28 8.11
N CYS A 44 -11.03 -2.16 8.02
CA CYS A 44 -11.57 -0.93 7.46
C CYS A 44 -11.62 -0.99 5.92
N LEU A 45 -10.63 -1.61 5.28
CA LEU A 45 -10.56 -1.78 3.82
C LEU A 45 -11.55 -2.82 3.30
N GLU A 46 -11.89 -3.84 4.07
CA GLU A 46 -12.97 -4.78 3.76
C GLU A 46 -14.33 -4.07 3.63
N ARG A 47 -14.56 -3.04 4.46
CA ARG A 47 -15.79 -2.22 4.40
C ARG A 47 -15.75 -1.18 3.29
N ASN A 48 -14.62 -0.48 3.17
CA ASN A 48 -14.41 0.55 2.15
C ASN A 48 -13.03 0.36 1.50
N PRO A 49 -12.95 -0.40 0.40
CA PRO A 49 -11.70 -0.67 -0.32
C PRO A 49 -10.99 0.58 -0.87
N LYS A 50 -11.70 1.71 -0.96
CA LYS A 50 -11.18 3.00 -1.44
C LYS A 50 -11.05 4.03 -0.30
N GLY A 51 -11.16 3.59 0.96
CA GLY A 51 -11.05 4.45 2.13
C GLY A 51 -9.65 5.07 2.24
N TYR A 52 -9.53 6.34 1.86
CA TYR A 52 -8.26 7.07 1.89
C TYR A 52 -7.58 7.01 3.26
N GLY A 53 -8.35 7.23 4.34
CA GLY A 53 -7.84 7.20 5.72
C GLY A 53 -7.18 5.87 6.08
N SER A 54 -7.80 4.75 5.69
CA SER A 54 -7.29 3.39 5.93
C SER A 54 -5.98 3.13 5.19
N TRP A 55 -5.92 3.44 3.89
CA TRP A 55 -4.70 3.30 3.09
C TRP A 55 -3.57 4.20 3.59
N PHE A 56 -3.90 5.45 3.92
CA PHE A 56 -2.94 6.42 4.44
C PHE A 56 -2.38 5.97 5.78
N HIS A 57 -3.24 5.51 6.70
CA HIS A 57 -2.81 5.02 8.01
C HIS A 57 -1.97 3.75 7.90
N ARG A 58 -2.36 2.81 7.03
CA ARG A 58 -1.58 1.59 6.78
C ARG A 58 -0.17 1.92 6.28
N LYS A 59 -0.07 2.83 5.30
CA LYS A 59 1.22 3.36 4.82
C LYS A 59 2.03 4.03 5.92
N TRP A 60 1.40 4.91 6.69
CA TRP A 60 2.05 5.61 7.79
C TRP A 60 2.62 4.63 8.82
N SER A 61 1.84 3.61 9.21
CA SER A 61 2.25 2.65 10.24
C SER A 61 3.51 1.88 9.83
N ILE A 62 3.54 1.32 8.61
CA ILE A 62 4.74 0.65 8.07
C ILE A 62 5.93 1.60 8.09
N ARG A 63 5.79 2.83 7.57
CA ARG A 63 6.90 3.78 7.52
C ARG A 63 7.43 4.12 8.92
N TYR A 64 6.53 4.33 9.87
CA TYR A 64 6.89 4.69 11.24
C TYR A 64 7.67 3.55 11.92
N PHE A 65 7.06 2.35 11.99
CA PHE A 65 7.66 1.21 12.67
C PHE A 65 8.95 0.72 11.99
N LEU A 66 8.99 0.72 10.65
CA LEU A 66 10.19 0.34 9.91
C LEU A 66 11.36 1.26 10.26
N HIS A 67 11.13 2.57 10.32
CA HIS A 67 12.17 3.53 10.68
C HIS A 67 12.62 3.39 12.14
N THR A 68 11.69 3.17 13.07
CA THR A 68 12.02 3.05 14.50
C THR A 68 12.73 1.73 14.84
N GLU A 69 12.38 0.64 14.16
CA GLU A 69 12.98 -0.68 14.43
C GLU A 69 14.31 -0.87 13.71
N LEU A 70 14.49 -0.28 12.52
CA LEU A 70 15.76 -0.36 11.79
C LEU A 70 16.84 0.62 12.29
N SER A 71 16.52 1.53 13.21
CA SER A 71 17.51 2.42 13.82
C SER A 71 18.35 1.77 14.94
N ASP A 72 17.99 0.56 15.40
CA ASP A 72 18.75 -0.19 16.39
C ASP A 72 19.76 -1.14 15.71
N ASP A 73 21.05 -0.82 15.79
CA ASP A 73 22.11 -1.60 15.15
C ASP A 73 22.30 -3.01 15.75
N ASN A 74 21.79 -3.27 16.96
CA ASN A 74 22.08 -4.50 17.70
C ASN A 74 21.18 -5.69 17.34
N LYS A 75 20.14 -5.52 16.51
CA LYS A 75 19.13 -6.56 16.21
C LYS A 75 18.81 -6.73 14.72
N LYS A 76 19.81 -6.57 13.85
CA LYS A 76 19.56 -6.37 12.42
C LYS A 76 18.92 -7.57 11.70
N THR A 77 19.41 -8.79 11.90
CA THR A 77 19.07 -9.91 11.01
C THR A 77 17.62 -10.40 11.16
N ASP A 78 17.19 -10.70 12.38
CA ASP A 78 15.82 -11.20 12.62
C ASP A 78 14.75 -10.13 12.33
N ILE A 79 15.06 -8.87 12.64
CA ILE A 79 14.20 -7.73 12.33
C ILE A 79 14.05 -7.57 10.81
N ILE A 80 15.15 -7.61 10.06
CA ILE A 80 15.13 -7.52 8.59
C ILE A 80 14.26 -8.61 7.97
N GLU A 81 14.41 -9.87 8.39
CA GLU A 81 13.63 -10.96 7.80
C GLU A 81 12.13 -10.86 8.14
N ASN A 82 11.81 -10.43 9.37
CA ASN A 82 10.43 -10.14 9.77
C ASN A 82 9.81 -9.02 8.90
N TRP A 83 10.56 -7.95 8.64
CA TRP A 83 10.11 -6.86 7.78
C TRP A 83 9.96 -7.27 6.33
N LYS A 84 10.89 -8.06 5.80
CA LYS A 84 10.81 -8.63 4.46
C LYS A 84 9.53 -9.45 4.29
N THR A 85 9.30 -10.41 5.19
CA THR A 85 8.09 -11.26 5.19
C THR A 85 6.82 -10.42 5.27
N LEU A 86 6.80 -9.40 6.14
CA LEU A 86 5.67 -8.50 6.29
C LEU A 86 5.38 -7.71 4.99
N LEU A 87 6.42 -7.17 4.35
CA LEU A 87 6.27 -6.37 3.13
C LEU A 87 5.88 -7.24 1.92
N GLU A 88 6.36 -8.48 1.85
CA GLU A 88 5.91 -9.46 0.85
C GLU A 88 4.41 -9.78 1.01
N ALA A 89 3.93 -9.94 2.25
CA ALA A 89 2.50 -10.11 2.52
C ALA A 89 1.68 -8.86 2.11
N GLU A 90 2.22 -7.65 2.27
CA GLU A 90 1.57 -6.43 1.77
C GLU A 90 1.51 -6.36 0.23
N LEU A 91 2.54 -6.86 -0.48
CA LEU A 91 2.50 -6.98 -1.93
C LEU A 91 1.43 -7.96 -2.39
N GLN A 92 1.27 -9.07 -1.66
CA GLN A 92 0.20 -10.03 -1.93
C GLN A 92 -1.18 -9.41 -1.68
N LEU A 93 -1.36 -8.68 -0.58
CA LEU A 93 -2.59 -7.91 -0.33
C LEU A 93 -2.88 -6.96 -1.48
N CYS A 94 -1.87 -6.22 -1.97
CA CYS A 94 -2.05 -5.35 -3.12
C CYS A 94 -2.48 -6.11 -4.37
N ALA A 95 -1.92 -7.29 -4.62
CA ALA A 95 -2.32 -8.13 -5.75
C ALA A 95 -3.80 -8.54 -5.63
N ASP A 96 -4.26 -8.89 -4.44
CA ASP A 96 -5.64 -9.32 -4.23
C ASP A 96 -6.63 -8.15 -4.35
N PHE A 97 -6.31 -6.96 -3.83
CA PHE A 97 -7.14 -5.77 -4.05
C PHE A 97 -7.18 -5.34 -5.52
N LEU A 98 -6.08 -5.48 -6.27
CA LEU A 98 -6.04 -5.15 -7.70
C LEU A 98 -6.73 -6.19 -8.58
N LYS A 99 -6.82 -7.46 -8.15
CA LYS A 99 -7.69 -8.45 -8.81
C LYS A 99 -9.17 -8.07 -8.69
N LEU A 100 -9.57 -7.44 -7.58
CA LEU A 100 -10.96 -7.01 -7.36
C LEU A 100 -11.28 -5.69 -8.08
N ASP A 101 -10.35 -4.73 -8.09
CA ASP A 101 -10.47 -3.48 -8.83
C ASP A 101 -9.09 -3.02 -9.29
N GLU A 102 -8.74 -3.33 -10.53
CA GLU A 102 -7.45 -2.94 -11.14
C GLU A 102 -7.26 -1.43 -11.23
N ARG A 103 -8.35 -0.65 -11.16
CA ARG A 103 -8.32 0.81 -11.21
C ARG A 103 -8.20 1.45 -9.82
N ASN A 104 -8.03 0.64 -8.77
CA ASN A 104 -7.85 1.15 -7.41
C ASN A 104 -6.52 1.90 -7.28
N PHE A 105 -6.57 3.21 -7.51
CA PHE A 105 -5.39 4.07 -7.49
C PHE A 105 -4.74 4.13 -6.09
N HIS A 106 -5.53 3.99 -5.01
CA HIS A 106 -4.99 3.93 -3.65
C HIS A 106 -4.12 2.68 -3.45
N CYS A 107 -4.60 1.54 -3.94
CA CYS A 107 -3.87 0.28 -3.90
C CYS A 107 -2.59 0.35 -4.75
N TRP A 108 -2.65 0.91 -5.96
CA TRP A 108 -1.44 1.14 -6.78
C TRP A 108 -0.43 2.06 -6.10
N ASN A 109 -0.88 3.16 -5.51
CA ASN A 109 -0.02 4.08 -4.75
C ASN A 109 0.63 3.40 -3.55
N TYR A 110 -0.14 2.57 -2.85
CA TYR A 110 0.35 1.80 -1.71
C TYR A 110 1.36 0.73 -2.14
N ARG A 111 1.08 -0.03 -3.22
CA ARG A 111 1.98 -1.03 -3.81
C ARG A 111 3.34 -0.43 -4.14
N ARG A 112 3.38 0.75 -4.79
CA ARG A 112 4.65 1.45 -5.09
C ARG A 112 5.45 1.80 -3.83
N PHE A 113 4.76 2.21 -2.76
CA PHE A 113 5.39 2.45 -1.47
C PHE A 113 5.96 1.16 -0.86
N VAL A 114 5.19 0.06 -0.85
CA VAL A 114 5.63 -1.23 -0.29
C VAL A 114 6.86 -1.76 -1.03
N VAL A 115 6.87 -1.67 -2.36
CA VAL A 115 8.03 -2.02 -3.20
C VAL A 115 9.27 -1.22 -2.79
N SER A 116 9.12 0.10 -2.64
CA SER A 116 10.23 0.96 -2.22
C SER A 116 10.73 0.59 -0.82
N ALA A 117 9.84 0.30 0.12
CA ALA A 117 10.20 -0.14 1.46
C ALA A 117 10.94 -1.48 1.44
N LEU A 118 10.47 -2.44 0.63
CA LEU A 118 11.11 -3.76 0.49
C LEU A 118 12.49 -3.64 -0.14
N SER A 119 12.65 -2.80 -1.15
CA SER A 119 13.96 -2.48 -1.74
C SER A 119 14.94 -1.92 -0.70
N THR A 120 14.49 -1.04 0.20
CA THR A 120 15.32 -0.56 1.32
C THR A 120 15.74 -1.71 2.23
N VAL A 121 14.80 -2.57 2.64
CA VAL A 121 15.09 -3.74 3.51
C VAL A 121 16.11 -4.69 2.86
N LEU A 122 15.93 -5.03 1.58
CA LEU A 122 16.84 -5.90 0.84
C LEU A 122 18.25 -5.29 0.70
N THR A 123 18.33 -3.98 0.47
CA THR A 123 19.61 -3.26 0.41
C THR A 123 20.35 -3.34 1.74
N ILE A 124 19.64 -3.17 2.85
CA ILE A 124 20.22 -3.30 4.20
C ILE A 124 20.68 -4.74 4.47
N GLN A 125 19.98 -5.74 3.95
CA GLN A 125 20.37 -7.16 4.02
C GLN A 125 21.59 -7.51 3.15
N GLY A 126 22.09 -6.58 2.34
CA GLY A 126 23.19 -6.81 1.39
C GLY A 126 22.76 -7.43 0.06
N ASP A 127 21.45 -7.62 -0.17
CA ASP A 127 20.90 -8.18 -1.41
C ASP A 127 20.52 -7.08 -2.42
N SER A 128 21.56 -6.39 -2.91
CA SER A 128 21.43 -5.31 -3.90
C SER A 128 20.87 -5.83 -5.25
N ALA A 129 21.12 -7.10 -5.59
CA ALA A 129 20.66 -7.69 -6.85
C ALA A 129 19.13 -7.86 -6.88
N SER A 130 18.56 -8.44 -5.82
CA SER A 130 17.10 -8.58 -5.69
C SER A 130 16.42 -7.21 -5.59
N SER A 131 17.00 -6.28 -4.83
CA SER A 131 16.53 -4.89 -4.71
C SER A 131 16.39 -4.21 -6.08
N LEU A 132 17.44 -4.26 -6.91
CA LEU A 132 17.43 -3.69 -8.27
C LEU A 132 16.41 -4.38 -9.18
N SER A 133 16.27 -5.70 -9.08
CA SER A 133 15.30 -6.46 -9.88
C SER A 133 13.85 -6.06 -9.57
N LEU A 134 13.55 -5.82 -8.28
CA LEU A 134 12.22 -5.48 -7.80
C LEU A 134 11.79 -4.09 -8.30
N VAL A 135 12.69 -3.10 -8.19
CA VAL A 135 12.44 -1.74 -8.69
C VAL A 135 12.14 -1.76 -10.20
N LYS A 136 12.93 -2.52 -10.98
CA LYS A 136 12.73 -2.65 -12.44
C LYS A 136 11.38 -3.25 -12.82
N LYS A 137 10.92 -4.29 -12.10
CA LYS A 137 9.61 -4.92 -12.36
C LYS A 137 8.45 -3.94 -12.16
N VAL A 138 8.57 -3.05 -11.18
CA VAL A 138 7.48 -2.15 -10.77
C VAL A 138 7.44 -0.89 -11.64
N THR A 139 8.59 -0.40 -12.11
CA THR A 139 8.65 0.67 -13.11
C THR A 139 8.27 0.17 -14.50
N GLY A 140 8.58 -1.09 -14.85
CA GLY A 140 8.20 -1.71 -16.13
C GLY A 140 6.70 -1.93 -16.28
N SER A 141 6.03 -2.45 -15.24
CA SER A 141 4.59 -2.74 -15.24
C SER A 141 3.70 -1.50 -15.42
N TRP A 142 4.20 -0.29 -15.17
CA TRP A 142 3.47 0.95 -15.38
C TRP A 142 3.30 1.29 -16.88
N ASN A 143 4.28 0.92 -17.72
CA ASN A 143 4.19 1.08 -19.17
C ASN A 143 3.19 0.07 -19.76
N ASP A 144 3.22 -1.18 -19.28
CA ASP A 144 2.32 -2.24 -19.75
C ASP A 144 0.84 -1.93 -19.45
N CYS A 145 0.54 -1.34 -18.29
CA CYS A 145 -0.82 -0.94 -17.90
C CYS A 145 -1.31 0.31 -18.67
N MET A 146 -0.42 1.22 -19.05
CA MET A 146 -0.78 2.42 -19.82
C MET A 146 -0.95 2.13 -21.31
N ASP A 147 -0.23 1.13 -21.85
CA ASP A 147 -0.40 0.68 -23.23
C ASP A 147 -1.73 -0.06 -23.45
N GLN A 148 -2.27 -0.72 -22.42
CA GLN A 148 -3.64 -1.27 -22.49
C GLN A 148 -4.72 -0.18 -22.53
N ASN A 149 -4.43 1.03 -22.04
CA ASN A 149 -5.37 2.16 -22.07
C ASN A 149 -5.34 2.94 -23.40
N LYS A 150 -4.27 2.78 -24.21
CA LYS A 150 -4.21 3.33 -25.58
C LYS A 150 -4.86 2.44 -26.64
N ASN A 151 -4.97 1.14 -26.37
CA ASN A 151 -5.57 0.18 -27.29
C ASN A 151 -7.11 0.09 -27.19
N ASN A 152 -7.73 0.75 -26.21
CA ASN A 152 -9.19 0.72 -26.02
C ASN A 152 -9.94 1.89 -26.68
N ASP A 153 -9.22 2.86 -27.26
CA ASP A 153 -9.81 3.99 -28.01
C ASP A 153 -10.16 3.65 -29.48
N ASN A 154 -9.99 2.39 -29.90
CA ASN A 154 -10.27 1.95 -31.29
C ASN A 154 -11.62 1.24 -31.49
N ASN A 155 -12.49 1.17 -30.47
CA ASN A 155 -13.86 0.70 -30.69
C ASN A 155 -14.74 1.85 -31.21
N HIS A 156 -14.76 1.94 -32.53
CA HIS A 156 -15.76 2.58 -33.38
C HIS A 156 -17.15 2.58 -32.72
N LEU A 157 -17.64 3.76 -32.34
CA LEU A 157 -19.06 3.99 -32.11
C LEU A 157 -19.81 3.68 -33.42
N PRO A 158 -20.91 2.91 -33.43
CA PRO A 158 -21.71 2.78 -34.63
C PRO A 158 -22.31 4.14 -34.97
N HIS A 159 -21.95 4.64 -36.15
CA HIS A 159 -22.58 5.78 -36.81
C HIS A 159 -24.10 5.59 -36.82
N VAL A 160 -24.82 6.45 -36.09
CA VAL A 160 -26.25 6.63 -36.31
C VAL A 160 -26.40 7.36 -37.64
N VAL A 161 -26.85 6.62 -38.65
CA VAL A 161 -27.18 7.15 -39.97
C VAL A 161 -28.40 8.07 -39.83
N MET A 162 -28.18 9.37 -40.01
CA MET A 162 -29.23 10.35 -40.22
C MET A 162 -29.89 10.09 -41.58
N GLY A 163 -31.15 9.67 -41.57
CA GLY A 163 -32.01 9.64 -42.75
C GLY A 163 -32.42 11.06 -43.18
N PRO A 164 -32.74 11.28 -44.47
CA PRO A 164 -32.66 12.59 -45.12
C PRO A 164 -33.86 13.50 -44.81
N GLN A 165 -33.59 14.82 -44.82
CA GLN A 165 -34.60 15.87 -44.86
C GLN A 165 -35.19 16.09 -46.27
N ILE A 166 -36.32 16.81 -46.29
CA ILE A 166 -37.04 17.49 -47.40
C ILE A 166 -38.20 16.62 -47.93
N ILE A 167 -39.48 17.03 -47.88
CA ILE A 167 -40.12 18.35 -48.10
C ILE A 167 -40.95 18.80 -46.90
#